data_AF-A0A7S0R3A9-F1
#
_entry.id   AF-A0A7S0R3A9-F1
#
_cell.length_a   1.000
_cell.length_b   1.000
_cell.length_c   1.000
_cell.angle_alpha   90.00
_cell.angle_beta   90.00
_cell.angle_gamma   90.00
#
_symmetry.space_group_name_H-M   'P 1'
#
loop_
_entity.id
_entity.type
_entity.pdbx_description
1 polymer ?
#
loop_
_entity_poly.entity_id
_entity_poly.type
_entity_poly.pdbx_seq_one_letter_code
_entity_poly.pdbx_strand_id
1 'polypeptide(L)'
;AKQLKAVTAAGAAELDDSGEPNEDGRGMDGSEHEGDEGAGGDEGGADPAKAHTQSEFVARWVRTISHQDTEDEGGAGVAGKSGAEELGAIDEGDEEGAAAGAGRARRPSLRPPPPDKDVLRMASELPDEAIVDTGAKAHHHGHDKAAADGDESGSEASGTQEDATENRSGYASTAGGAGNDEILVDSRRGRVIKKLNKLLLGPMLMTPLSRLQWWTLAVLLIIVGAHIVFYIIFEVMIKKEHIEIYRVHRNALAADRTQVVAVRILLGLFCFPLKYAGVIFPKENACSNVNNMVRLVMRLTEAVSELEVHHQGVYLGFDKPDKIKSPEALHIWEQPNIDYVVYEDTNPPRTTNATGALFVLGNRYIANGRMTQWVTEFASTMVNQSRSQQFISDNRNFLFDGYVKSMDYMMLHAWQSLEQLKVTLIVLLVVEALVVQ
;
A
#
# COMPACT_ATOMS: atom_id res chain seq x y z
N ALA A 1 15.93 55.74 -21.38
CA ALA A 1 14.74 55.72 -22.26
C ALA A 1 14.92 56.52 -23.58
N LYS A 2 16.12 56.52 -24.19
CA LYS A 2 16.38 56.98 -25.56
C LYS A 2 17.64 56.25 -26.05
N GLN A 3 17.49 54.98 -26.44
CA GLN A 3 18.42 54.20 -27.29
C GLN A 3 17.95 52.73 -27.43
N LEU A 4 16.69 52.54 -27.80
CA LEU A 4 16.17 51.23 -28.23
C LEU A 4 15.00 51.48 -29.17
N LYS A 5 15.32 51.95 -30.38
CA LYS A 5 14.34 52.16 -31.46
C LYS A 5 14.99 52.10 -32.84
N ALA A 6 15.90 51.15 -33.04
CA ALA A 6 16.61 50.97 -34.30
C ALA A 6 17.05 49.51 -34.53
N VAL A 7 16.14 48.55 -34.36
CA VAL A 7 16.26 47.20 -34.96
C VAL A 7 14.84 46.68 -35.20
N THR A 8 14.20 47.13 -36.28
CA THR A 8 12.97 46.54 -36.87
C THR A 8 12.69 47.26 -38.18
N ALA A 9 13.55 47.03 -39.18
CA ALA A 9 13.29 47.37 -40.58
C ALA A 9 14.45 46.87 -41.47
N ALA A 10 14.37 45.63 -41.95
CA ALA A 10 15.01 45.18 -43.19
C ALA A 10 14.63 43.73 -43.47
N GLY A 11 13.97 43.46 -44.59
CA GLY A 11 13.83 42.09 -45.12
C GLY A 11 12.49 41.76 -45.80
N ALA A 12 12.01 42.60 -46.71
CA ALA A 12 10.96 42.24 -47.67
C ALA A 12 11.40 42.72 -49.08
N ALA A 13 11.69 41.76 -49.95
CA ALA A 13 11.79 41.86 -51.41
C ALA A 13 11.77 40.40 -51.93
N GLU A 14 10.67 39.90 -52.49
CA GLU A 14 10.20 40.11 -53.87
C GLU A 14 11.07 39.34 -54.88
N LEU A 15 10.60 38.17 -55.30
CA LEU A 15 10.97 37.49 -56.54
C LEU A 15 9.71 36.79 -57.08
N ASP A 16 9.23 37.38 -58.17
CA ASP A 16 8.19 36.94 -59.08
C ASP A 16 8.90 36.32 -60.29
N ASP A 17 8.67 35.05 -60.63
CA ASP A 17 8.77 34.59 -62.02
C ASP A 17 8.05 33.24 -62.25
N SER A 18 7.45 33.22 -63.43
CA SER A 18 6.44 32.39 -64.06
C SER A 18 6.84 30.95 -64.45
N GLY A 19 5.84 30.06 -64.56
CA GLY A 19 5.99 28.80 -65.31
C GLY A 19 4.96 27.70 -65.04
N GLU A 20 3.74 27.82 -65.59
CA GLU A 20 2.85 26.69 -65.95
C GLU A 20 3.31 26.08 -67.30
N PRO A 21 3.07 24.78 -67.63
CA PRO A 21 1.73 24.29 -68.00
C PRO A 21 1.35 22.83 -67.63
N ASN A 22 0.02 22.64 -67.52
CA ASN A 22 -0.88 21.52 -67.89
C ASN A 22 -0.34 20.09 -68.10
N GLU A 23 -1.04 19.10 -67.55
CA GLU A 23 -1.99 18.23 -68.29
C GLU A 23 -2.70 17.23 -67.34
N ASP A 24 -4.04 17.17 -67.46
CA ASP A 24 -4.95 16.00 -67.53
C ASP A 24 -4.76 14.79 -66.57
N GLY A 25 -5.78 14.19 -65.95
CA GLY A 25 -7.24 14.25 -66.12
C GLY A 25 -7.89 12.98 -65.50
N ARG A 26 -9.23 12.96 -65.49
CA ARG A 26 -10.19 11.87 -65.14
C ARG A 26 -10.35 11.54 -63.65
N GLY A 27 -11.54 11.57 -63.04
CA GLY A 27 -12.92 11.65 -63.53
C GLY A 27 -13.65 10.31 -63.42
N MET A 28 -14.60 10.22 -62.48
CA MET A 28 -15.86 9.42 -62.47
C MET A 28 -16.52 9.66 -61.10
N ASP A 29 -17.61 10.43 -60.98
CA ASP A 29 -19.02 10.05 -61.22
C ASP A 29 -19.37 8.67 -60.65
N GLY A 30 -20.39 8.45 -59.83
CA GLY A 30 -21.54 9.24 -59.45
C GLY A 30 -22.62 8.26 -58.94
N SER A 31 -23.62 8.77 -58.22
CA SER A 31 -25.04 8.35 -58.19
C SER A 31 -25.65 8.42 -56.80
N GLU A 32 -26.65 9.29 -56.73
CA GLU A 32 -27.67 9.42 -55.70
C GLU A 32 -28.69 8.29 -55.85
N HIS A 33 -29.26 7.80 -54.74
CA HIS A 33 -30.65 7.36 -54.75
C HIS A 33 -31.33 7.51 -53.40
N GLU A 34 -32.59 7.94 -53.48
CA GLU A 34 -33.49 8.38 -52.43
C GLU A 34 -34.12 7.23 -51.63
N GLY A 35 -34.62 7.59 -50.43
CA GLY A 35 -35.85 7.04 -49.84
C GLY A 35 -35.75 5.75 -49.05
N ASP A 36 -36.15 5.77 -47.77
CA ASP A 36 -37.47 5.24 -47.36
C ASP A 36 -37.68 5.41 -45.84
N GLU A 37 -38.90 5.76 -45.45
CA GLU A 37 -39.36 5.81 -44.06
C GLU A 37 -39.77 4.40 -43.61
N GLY A 38 -39.35 3.96 -42.42
CA GLY A 38 -39.75 2.66 -41.88
C GLY A 38 -39.73 2.64 -40.36
N ALA A 39 -40.92 2.63 -39.76
CA ALA A 39 -41.17 2.55 -38.33
C ALA A 39 -41.01 1.12 -37.77
N GLY A 40 -40.53 1.04 -36.52
CA GLY A 40 -40.91 -0.01 -35.54
C GLY A 40 -40.15 -1.34 -35.59
N GLY A 41 -39.62 -1.77 -34.44
CA GLY A 41 -39.13 -3.14 -34.27
C GLY A 41 -38.20 -3.31 -33.08
N ASP A 42 -38.75 -3.90 -32.03
CA ASP A 42 -38.13 -4.34 -30.78
C ASP A 42 -37.14 -5.52 -30.98
N GLU A 43 -36.43 -5.87 -29.91
CA GLU A 43 -35.69 -7.11 -29.63
C GLU A 43 -34.16 -7.17 -29.90
N GLY A 44 -33.41 -7.11 -28.79
CA GLY A 44 -32.54 -8.22 -28.38
C GLY A 44 -31.29 -8.50 -29.20
N GLY A 45 -30.18 -7.82 -28.88
CA GLY A 45 -28.85 -8.15 -29.37
C GLY A 45 -27.80 -8.10 -28.27
N ALA A 46 -27.25 -9.27 -27.92
CA ALA A 46 -26.27 -9.50 -26.89
C ALA A 46 -25.04 -8.56 -26.98
N ASP A 47 -24.70 -7.93 -25.85
CA ASP A 47 -23.44 -7.22 -25.66
C ASP A 47 -22.27 -8.21 -25.75
N PRO A 48 -21.33 -8.06 -26.70
CA PRO A 48 -20.12 -8.85 -26.71
C PRO A 48 -19.26 -8.47 -25.51
N ALA A 49 -18.80 -9.49 -24.78
CA ALA A 49 -17.89 -9.39 -23.66
C ALA A 49 -16.79 -8.35 -23.93
N LYS A 50 -16.88 -7.21 -23.23
CA LYS A 50 -15.81 -6.20 -23.19
C LYS A 50 -14.58 -6.89 -22.60
N ALA A 51 -13.65 -7.26 -23.47
CA ALA A 51 -12.29 -7.56 -23.07
C ALA A 51 -11.71 -6.28 -22.45
N HIS A 52 -11.76 -6.19 -21.13
CA HIS A 52 -11.06 -5.16 -20.38
C HIS A 52 -9.58 -5.24 -20.75
N THR A 53 -9.05 -4.18 -21.37
CA THR A 53 -7.61 -4.09 -21.60
C THR A 53 -6.92 -4.09 -20.26
N GLN A 54 -5.78 -4.79 -20.13
CA GLN A 54 -5.03 -4.87 -18.87
C GLN A 54 -4.75 -3.48 -18.25
N SER A 55 -4.60 -2.46 -19.10
CA SER A 55 -4.48 -1.05 -18.70
C SER A 55 -5.70 -0.51 -17.94
N GLU A 56 -6.92 -0.90 -18.30
CA GLU A 56 -8.15 -0.46 -17.65
C GLU A 56 -8.34 -1.16 -16.29
N PHE A 57 -7.94 -2.43 -16.20
CA PHE A 57 -7.90 -3.17 -14.94
C PHE A 57 -6.90 -2.54 -13.95
N VAL A 58 -5.67 -2.26 -14.41
CA VAL A 58 -4.64 -1.61 -13.59
C VAL A 58 -5.11 -0.21 -13.15
N ALA A 59 -5.68 0.59 -14.06
CA ALA A 59 -6.21 1.91 -13.72
C ALA A 59 -7.36 1.86 -12.71
N ARG A 60 -8.21 0.83 -12.76
CA ARG A 60 -9.32 0.63 -11.81
C ARG A 60 -8.80 0.16 -10.46
N TRP A 61 -7.86 -0.78 -10.45
CA TRP A 61 -7.22 -1.31 -9.24
C TRP A 61 -6.44 -0.22 -8.48
N VAL A 62 -5.66 0.61 -9.18
CA VAL A 62 -4.96 1.77 -8.59
C VAL A 62 -5.95 2.76 -7.96
N ARG A 63 -7.10 3.00 -8.61
CA ARG A 63 -8.17 3.84 -8.05
C ARG A 63 -8.78 3.25 -6.77
N THR A 64 -8.94 1.92 -6.71
CA THR A 64 -9.51 1.25 -5.52
C THR A 64 -8.56 1.30 -4.32
N ILE A 65 -7.26 1.10 -4.54
CA ILE A 65 -6.25 1.19 -3.47
C ILE A 65 -6.13 2.62 -2.94
N SER A 66 -6.12 3.62 -3.84
CA SER A 66 -6.01 5.03 -3.42
C SER A 66 -7.19 5.52 -2.57
N HIS A 67 -8.34 4.85 -2.62
CA HIS A 67 -9.49 5.17 -1.77
C HIS A 67 -9.42 4.48 -0.40
N GLN A 68 -8.76 3.32 -0.28
CA GLN A 68 -8.64 2.61 0.99
C GLN A 68 -7.73 3.33 1.99
N ASP A 69 -6.68 4.01 1.53
CA ASP A 69 -5.77 4.75 2.42
C ASP A 69 -6.41 6.03 3.00
N THR A 70 -7.58 6.47 2.50
CA THR A 70 -8.24 7.69 3.00
C THR A 70 -9.28 7.46 4.09
N GLU A 71 -9.68 6.21 4.37
CA GLU A 71 -10.79 5.92 5.30
C GLU A 71 -10.36 5.49 6.71
N ASP A 72 -9.06 5.24 6.96
CA ASP A 72 -8.60 4.64 8.24
C ASP A 72 -7.98 5.61 9.28
N GLU A 73 -7.91 6.93 9.03
CA GLU A 73 -7.40 7.91 10.03
C GLU A 73 -8.47 8.70 10.82
N GLY A 74 -9.72 8.23 10.83
CA GLY A 74 -10.86 9.00 11.38
C GLY A 74 -11.51 8.43 12.64
N GLY A 75 -10.76 7.96 13.66
CA GLY A 75 -11.38 7.23 14.77
C GLY A 75 -10.66 7.25 16.12
N ALA A 76 -10.34 8.41 16.69
CA ALA A 76 -10.01 8.50 18.12
C ALA A 76 -10.62 9.77 18.74
N GLY A 77 -11.63 9.56 19.58
CA GLY A 77 -12.39 10.61 20.23
C GLY A 77 -11.65 11.32 21.36
N VAL A 78 -11.89 12.62 21.49
CA VAL A 78 -11.68 13.38 22.73
C VAL A 78 -12.90 14.28 22.93
N ALA A 79 -13.69 13.93 23.96
CA ALA A 79 -14.69 14.80 24.54
C ALA A 79 -14.03 15.67 25.62
N GLY A 80 -14.26 16.99 25.61
CA GLY A 80 -13.73 17.86 26.66
C GLY A 80 -13.97 19.37 26.51
N LYS A 81 -15.23 19.79 26.72
CA LYS A 81 -15.71 21.04 27.37
C LYS A 81 -14.89 22.36 27.31
N SER A 82 -15.62 23.37 26.80
CA SER A 82 -15.85 24.73 27.35
C SER A 82 -14.71 25.73 27.48
N GLY A 83 -14.95 26.95 26.97
CA GLY A 83 -14.30 28.17 27.44
C GLY A 83 -14.34 29.28 26.40
N ALA A 84 -15.29 30.20 26.54
CA ALA A 84 -15.39 31.42 25.75
C ALA A 84 -14.40 32.49 26.25
N GLU A 85 -14.30 33.57 25.45
CA GLU A 85 -13.81 34.90 25.82
C GLU A 85 -12.28 35.08 25.81
N GLU A 86 -11.77 35.89 24.86
CA GLU A 86 -11.33 37.27 25.14
C GLU A 86 -10.65 37.86 23.89
N LEU A 87 -11.23 38.97 23.42
CA LEU A 87 -10.70 39.83 22.36
C LEU A 87 -9.61 40.72 22.96
N GLY A 88 -8.37 40.58 22.47
CA GLY A 88 -7.26 41.46 22.81
C GLY A 88 -6.66 42.11 21.57
N ALA A 89 -6.93 43.40 21.40
CA ALA A 89 -6.35 44.28 20.40
C ALA A 89 -4.82 44.44 20.59
N ILE A 90 -4.07 44.57 19.50
CA ILE A 90 -2.70 45.10 19.52
C ILE A 90 -2.58 46.16 18.44
N ASP A 91 -2.81 47.39 18.88
CA ASP A 91 -1.99 48.60 18.78
C ASP A 91 -1.02 48.75 17.58
N GLU A 92 -1.28 49.80 16.81
CA GLU A 92 -0.37 50.44 15.87
C GLU A 92 0.56 51.41 16.62
N GLY A 93 1.85 51.41 16.27
CA GLY A 93 2.82 52.40 16.75
C GLY A 93 4.04 52.48 15.84
N ASP A 94 4.03 53.49 14.96
CA ASP A 94 5.05 54.51 14.66
C ASP A 94 6.41 54.38 15.40
N GLU A 95 7.60 54.80 14.93
CA GLU A 95 8.09 55.58 13.79
C GLU A 95 9.65 55.47 13.83
N GLU A 96 10.29 55.70 12.68
CA GLU A 96 11.61 56.34 12.43
C GLU A 96 12.91 56.00 13.20
N GLY A 97 14.03 55.90 12.46
CA GLY A 97 15.34 56.33 12.98
C GLY A 97 16.62 55.64 12.49
N ALA A 98 17.07 55.99 11.28
CA ALA A 98 18.46 56.24 10.81
C ALA A 98 19.71 55.41 11.27
N ALA A 99 20.57 55.18 10.25
CA ALA A 99 22.04 55.31 10.22
C ALA A 99 22.96 54.07 10.39
N ALA A 100 23.57 53.72 9.25
CA ALA A 100 24.97 53.36 8.98
C ALA A 100 25.82 52.62 10.06
N GLY A 101 26.27 51.41 9.71
CA GLY A 101 27.38 50.74 10.37
C GLY A 101 27.91 49.56 9.56
N ALA A 102 29.02 49.76 8.86
CA ALA A 102 29.77 48.70 8.19
C ALA A 102 30.33 47.70 9.21
N GLY A 103 29.92 46.44 9.13
CA GLY A 103 30.35 45.37 10.03
C GLY A 103 30.39 44.03 9.31
N ARG A 104 31.60 43.60 8.97
CA ARG A 104 31.99 42.31 8.37
C ARG A 104 31.40 41.12 9.16
N ALA A 105 30.27 40.58 8.71
CA ALA A 105 29.66 39.38 9.30
C ALA A 105 30.30 38.10 8.73
N ARG A 106 30.91 37.33 9.63
CA ARG A 106 31.38 35.95 9.38
C ARG A 106 30.19 35.07 8.99
N ARG A 107 30.37 34.27 7.92
CA ARG A 107 29.46 33.19 7.52
C ARG A 107 29.27 32.20 8.70
N PRO A 108 28.03 31.83 9.05
CA PRO A 108 27.79 30.65 9.88
C PRO A 108 28.11 29.42 9.05
N SER A 109 29.04 28.60 9.54
CA SER A 109 29.25 27.23 9.07
C SER A 109 27.98 26.43 9.39
N LEU A 110 27.18 26.12 8.37
CA LEU A 110 26.10 25.14 8.44
C LEU A 110 26.71 23.76 8.68
N ARG A 111 26.87 23.38 9.95
CA ARG A 111 27.01 21.98 10.36
C ARG A 111 25.61 21.35 10.29
N PRO A 112 25.45 20.15 9.74
CA PRO A 112 24.21 19.41 9.87
C PRO A 112 23.92 19.15 11.36
N PRO A 113 22.64 19.15 11.78
CA PRO A 113 22.27 18.79 13.14
C PRO A 113 22.74 17.35 13.45
N PRO A 114 23.20 17.07 14.69
CA PRO A 114 23.52 15.71 15.08
C PRO A 114 22.25 14.83 15.01
N PRO A 115 22.37 13.56 14.62
CA PRO A 115 21.24 12.65 14.58
C PRO A 115 20.64 12.48 15.98
N ASP A 116 19.31 12.38 16.01
CA ASP A 116 18.51 12.21 17.21
C ASP A 116 18.96 10.97 17.99
N LYS A 117 19.24 11.15 19.29
CA LYS A 117 19.73 10.08 20.16
C LYS A 117 18.68 8.99 20.44
N ASP A 118 17.43 9.26 20.10
CA ASP A 118 16.32 8.33 20.32
C ASP A 118 16.23 7.22 19.25
N VAL A 119 16.87 7.41 18.08
CA VAL A 119 16.94 6.37 17.04
C VAL A 119 17.99 5.30 17.36
N LEU A 120 19.00 5.63 18.18
CA LEU A 120 20.05 4.69 18.62
C LEU A 120 19.63 3.82 19.82
N ARG A 121 18.49 4.08 20.45
CA ARG A 121 17.99 3.29 21.59
C ARG A 121 17.03 2.17 21.21
N MET A 122 16.48 2.16 19.99
CA MET A 122 15.65 1.06 19.47
C MET A 122 16.46 -0.04 18.77
N ALA A 123 17.76 0.16 18.55
CA ALA A 123 18.65 -0.82 17.90
C ALA A 123 19.40 -1.74 18.90
N SER A 124 19.17 -1.62 20.21
CA SER A 124 19.87 -2.39 21.24
C SER A 124 18.99 -3.39 22.01
N GLU A 125 17.75 -3.61 21.60
CA GLU A 125 16.85 -4.60 22.22
C GLU A 125 16.27 -5.53 21.16
N LEU A 126 17.11 -6.42 20.64
CA LEU A 126 16.67 -7.66 20.00
C LEU A 126 17.46 -8.81 20.65
N PRO A 127 16.79 -9.79 21.28
CA PRO A 127 17.49 -10.97 21.78
C PRO A 127 17.93 -11.86 20.62
N ASP A 128 19.22 -12.15 20.58
CA ASP A 128 19.77 -13.34 19.94
C ASP A 128 19.11 -14.56 20.57
N GLU A 129 18.54 -15.46 19.76
CA GLU A 129 18.73 -16.90 19.93
C GLU A 129 18.06 -17.70 18.81
N ALA A 130 18.89 -18.36 18.01
CA ALA A 130 18.59 -19.67 17.45
C ALA A 130 19.87 -20.48 17.51
N ILE A 131 19.89 -21.56 18.29
CA ILE A 131 20.45 -22.87 17.92
C ILE A 131 19.95 -23.93 18.92
N VAL A 132 19.49 -25.01 18.30
CA VAL A 132 19.11 -26.32 18.81
C VAL A 132 20.23 -26.97 19.63
N ASP A 133 19.95 -27.49 20.83
CA ASP A 133 20.43 -28.83 21.22
C ASP A 133 19.57 -29.49 22.31
N THR A 134 19.44 -30.79 22.12
CA THR A 134 18.80 -31.84 22.90
C THR A 134 19.49 -32.12 24.24
N GLY A 135 18.75 -32.60 25.25
CA GLY A 135 19.38 -33.34 26.34
C GLY A 135 18.68 -33.30 27.69
N ALA A 136 18.12 -34.44 28.07
CA ALA A 136 17.59 -34.72 29.41
C ALA A 136 18.65 -34.63 30.52
N LYS A 137 18.24 -34.21 31.74
CA LYS A 137 18.44 -34.96 32.99
C LYS A 137 17.86 -34.28 34.22
N ALA A 138 17.37 -35.14 35.11
CA ALA A 138 16.92 -34.88 36.47
C ALA A 138 18.04 -34.36 37.40
N HIS A 139 17.69 -33.53 38.39
CA HIS A 139 17.68 -33.88 39.83
C HIS A 139 17.57 -32.64 40.74
N HIS A 140 16.75 -32.82 41.79
CA HIS A 140 16.89 -32.39 43.19
C HIS A 140 16.97 -30.92 43.66
N HIS A 141 16.05 -30.68 44.62
CA HIS A 141 16.17 -29.98 45.90
C HIS A 141 16.54 -28.49 45.97
N GLY A 142 15.63 -27.73 46.59
CA GLY A 142 15.92 -26.43 47.18
C GLY A 142 14.69 -25.84 47.88
N HIS A 143 14.53 -26.19 49.15
CA HIS A 143 13.67 -25.55 50.14
C HIS A 143 13.84 -24.01 50.14
N ASP A 144 12.76 -23.22 50.26
CA ASP A 144 12.55 -22.41 51.48
C ASP A 144 11.22 -21.64 51.54
N LYS A 145 10.82 -21.42 52.78
CA LYS A 145 9.54 -20.95 53.34
C LYS A 145 9.32 -19.43 53.20
N ALA A 146 8.05 -19.04 53.07
CA ALA A 146 7.35 -18.04 53.91
C ALA A 146 5.86 -18.02 53.48
N ALA A 147 4.93 -18.53 54.27
CA ALA A 147 4.23 -17.85 55.37
C ALA A 147 3.35 -16.67 54.91
N ALA A 148 2.05 -16.92 54.75
CA ALA A 148 0.99 -15.97 55.11
C ALA A 148 -0.36 -16.71 55.19
N ASP A 149 -1.00 -16.54 56.34
CA ASP A 149 -2.31 -17.01 56.77
C ASP A 149 -3.46 -16.55 55.87
N GLY A 150 -4.60 -17.25 55.95
CA GLY A 150 -5.88 -16.65 55.56
C GLY A 150 -7.05 -17.60 55.31
N ASP A 151 -7.65 -18.08 56.40
CA ASP A 151 -9.10 -18.21 56.63
C ASP A 151 -9.93 -19.36 55.99
N GLU A 152 -10.18 -20.35 56.85
CA GLU A 152 -11.48 -20.92 57.26
C GLU A 152 -12.72 -20.79 56.35
N SER A 153 -13.27 -21.92 55.88
CA SER A 153 -14.69 -22.26 56.11
C SER A 153 -15.11 -23.66 55.64
N GLY A 154 -15.72 -24.43 56.54
CA GLY A 154 -16.82 -25.39 56.28
C GLY A 154 -16.49 -26.68 55.53
N SER A 155 -16.06 -27.76 56.18
CA SER A 155 -16.86 -28.80 56.87
C SER A 155 -17.92 -29.55 56.05
N GLU A 156 -17.76 -30.88 56.11
CA GLU A 156 -18.78 -31.93 56.20
C GLU A 156 -19.47 -32.38 54.89
N ALA A 157 -19.21 -33.60 54.41
CA ALA A 157 -19.47 -34.94 54.96
C ALA A 157 -20.86 -35.50 54.58
N SER A 158 -20.80 -36.76 54.13
CA SER A 158 -21.83 -37.79 54.26
C SER A 158 -23.05 -37.75 53.33
N GLY A 159 -23.33 -38.91 52.73
CA GLY A 159 -24.52 -39.13 51.93
C GLY A 159 -24.68 -40.55 51.37
N THR A 160 -24.22 -41.59 52.08
CA THR A 160 -24.78 -42.94 51.93
C THR A 160 -26.07 -43.00 52.72
N GLN A 161 -27.21 -43.25 52.07
CA GLN A 161 -28.40 -43.74 52.74
C GLN A 161 -29.21 -44.66 51.81
N GLU A 162 -29.15 -45.95 52.13
CA GLU A 162 -30.25 -46.89 51.98
C GLU A 162 -31.44 -46.35 52.79
N ASP A 163 -32.65 -46.29 52.24
CA ASP A 163 -33.73 -47.17 52.70
C ASP A 163 -35.04 -46.97 51.91
N ALA A 164 -35.83 -48.02 51.95
CA ALA A 164 -37.13 -48.18 51.33
C ALA A 164 -38.18 -47.14 51.77
N THR A 165 -39.16 -46.88 50.91
CA THR A 165 -40.56 -46.89 51.35
C THR A 165 -41.52 -47.12 50.20
N GLU A 166 -42.35 -48.14 50.40
CA GLU A 166 -43.58 -48.42 49.71
C GLU A 166 -44.50 -47.19 49.73
N ASN A 167 -45.15 -46.87 48.60
CA ASN A 167 -46.60 -46.78 48.65
C ASN A 167 -47.28 -46.99 47.28
N ARG A 168 -47.84 -48.18 47.20
CA ARG A 168 -49.04 -48.62 46.51
C ARG A 168 -50.17 -47.57 46.54
N SER A 169 -50.70 -47.18 45.38
CA SER A 169 -52.12 -47.38 45.00
C SER A 169 -52.60 -46.32 43.99
N GLY A 170 -52.96 -46.84 42.81
CA GLY A 170 -53.73 -46.18 41.78
C GLY A 170 -54.37 -47.24 40.88
N TYR A 171 -54.93 -48.28 41.50
CA TYR A 171 -55.83 -49.24 40.84
C TYR A 171 -57.25 -48.68 40.90
N ALA A 172 -57.77 -48.27 39.74
CA ALA A 172 -59.18 -48.38 39.37
C ALA A 172 -59.21 -48.27 37.82
N SER A 173 -59.09 -49.37 37.08
CA SER A 173 -60.21 -50.26 36.72
C SER A 173 -61.24 -49.47 35.90
N THR A 174 -61.43 -49.73 34.61
CA THR A 174 -62.06 -50.97 34.15
C THR A 174 -62.02 -51.12 32.62
N ALA A 175 -61.85 -52.38 32.21
CA ALA A 175 -62.52 -53.00 31.06
C ALA A 175 -62.29 -52.43 29.65
N GLY A 176 -61.28 -52.99 28.99
CA GLY A 176 -61.15 -53.07 27.54
C GLY A 176 -60.04 -54.05 27.21
N GLY A 177 -60.40 -55.31 26.94
CA GLY A 177 -59.47 -56.40 26.71
C GLY A 177 -58.47 -56.09 25.60
N ALA A 178 -57.26 -56.66 25.74
CA ALA A 178 -56.09 -56.60 24.86
C ALA A 178 -54.96 -55.59 25.20
N GLY A 179 -55.12 -54.66 26.14
CA GLY A 179 -54.09 -53.62 26.43
C GLY A 179 -53.12 -53.89 27.61
N ASN A 180 -53.46 -54.77 28.56
CA ASN A 180 -52.62 -54.98 29.77
C ASN A 180 -51.43 -55.93 29.54
N ASP A 181 -51.40 -56.66 28.43
CA ASP A 181 -50.19 -57.38 28.01
C ASP A 181 -49.09 -56.40 27.55
N GLU A 182 -49.46 -55.22 27.03
CA GLU A 182 -48.50 -54.28 26.45
C GLU A 182 -47.59 -53.62 27.50
N ILE A 183 -48.15 -53.25 28.67
CA ILE A 183 -47.39 -52.66 29.80
C ILE A 183 -46.46 -53.69 30.45
N LEU A 184 -46.87 -54.96 30.50
CA LEU A 184 -46.07 -56.05 31.05
C LEU A 184 -44.93 -56.46 30.08
N VAL A 185 -45.21 -56.43 28.77
CA VAL A 185 -44.19 -56.58 27.71
C VAL A 185 -43.15 -55.47 27.79
N ASP A 186 -43.55 -54.24 28.12
CA ASP A 186 -42.63 -53.11 28.21
C ASP A 186 -41.68 -53.20 29.41
N SER A 187 -42.15 -53.70 30.55
CA SER A 187 -41.28 -53.96 31.72
C SER A 187 -40.23 -55.08 31.48
N ARG A 188 -40.56 -56.07 30.64
CA ARG A 188 -39.63 -57.11 30.19
C ARG A 188 -38.64 -56.56 29.18
N ARG A 189 -39.08 -55.76 28.21
CA ARG A 189 -38.19 -55.04 27.28
C ARG A 189 -37.24 -54.13 28.03
N GLY A 190 -37.71 -53.37 29.01
CA GLY A 190 -36.88 -52.52 29.87
C GLY A 190 -35.78 -53.29 30.59
N ARG A 191 -36.08 -54.47 31.16
CA ARG A 191 -35.04 -55.33 31.81
C ARG A 191 -34.05 -55.94 30.81
N VAL A 192 -34.52 -56.32 29.63
CA VAL A 192 -33.66 -56.83 28.55
C VAL A 192 -32.73 -55.73 28.05
N ILE A 193 -33.25 -54.51 27.82
CA ILE A 193 -32.47 -53.34 27.45
C ILE A 193 -31.47 -52.99 28.55
N LYS A 194 -31.85 -53.01 29.84
CA LYS A 194 -30.93 -52.76 30.95
C LYS A 194 -29.79 -53.79 31.02
N LYS A 195 -30.08 -55.06 30.75
CA LYS A 195 -29.07 -56.13 30.69
C LYS A 195 -28.16 -55.99 29.46
N LEU A 196 -28.72 -55.67 28.30
CA LEU A 196 -27.97 -55.38 27.08
C LEU A 196 -27.08 -54.15 27.27
N ASN A 197 -27.60 -53.08 27.88
CA ASN A 197 -26.84 -51.87 28.15
C ASN A 197 -25.73 -52.13 29.19
N LYS A 198 -25.97 -52.97 30.20
CA LYS A 198 -24.93 -53.40 31.16
C LYS A 198 -23.86 -54.30 30.52
N LEU A 199 -24.22 -55.09 29.50
CA LEU A 199 -23.27 -55.89 28.73
C LEU A 199 -22.48 -55.02 27.73
N LEU A 200 -23.13 -54.04 27.10
CA LEU A 200 -22.50 -53.08 26.19
C LEU A 200 -21.58 -52.09 26.92
N LEU A 201 -21.96 -51.65 28.13
CA LEU A 201 -21.16 -50.77 29.00
C LEU A 201 -20.30 -51.54 30.00
N GLY A 202 -20.22 -52.87 29.86
CA GLY A 202 -19.45 -53.71 30.79
C GLY A 202 -17.95 -53.38 30.74
N PRO A 203 -17.21 -53.58 31.85
CA PRO A 203 -15.78 -53.27 31.93
C PRO A 203 -14.92 -54.01 30.89
N MET A 204 -15.41 -55.16 30.41
CA MET A 204 -14.81 -55.93 29.32
C MET A 204 -14.84 -55.20 27.96
N LEU A 205 -15.87 -54.38 27.69
CA LEU A 205 -16.01 -53.62 26.44
C LEU A 205 -15.43 -52.21 26.57
N MET A 206 -15.45 -51.63 27.77
CA MET A 206 -14.90 -50.29 28.02
C MET A 206 -13.38 -50.19 27.78
N THR A 207 -12.63 -51.26 28.06
CA THR A 207 -11.16 -51.26 27.91
C THR A 207 -10.68 -51.18 26.44
N PRO A 208 -11.20 -51.98 25.49
CA PRO A 208 -10.86 -51.80 24.08
C PRO A 208 -11.44 -50.50 23.51
N LEU A 209 -12.62 -50.06 23.98
CA LEU A 209 -13.23 -48.81 23.54
C LEU A 209 -12.38 -47.60 23.96
N SER A 210 -11.86 -47.56 25.19
CA SER A 210 -11.00 -46.47 25.67
C SER A 210 -9.64 -46.43 24.97
N ARG A 211 -9.07 -47.60 24.62
CA ARG A 211 -7.88 -47.67 23.76
C ARG A 211 -8.17 -47.10 22.37
N LEU A 212 -9.29 -47.50 21.75
CA LEU A 212 -9.69 -46.99 20.45
C LEU A 212 -9.92 -45.48 20.50
N GLN A 213 -10.59 -44.97 21.54
CA GLN A 213 -10.77 -43.54 21.77
C GLN A 213 -9.42 -42.78 21.82
N TRP A 214 -8.44 -43.30 22.56
CA TRP A 214 -7.11 -42.69 22.62
C TRP A 214 -6.39 -42.70 21.28
N TRP A 215 -6.45 -43.79 20.52
CA TRP A 215 -5.88 -43.84 19.17
C TRP A 215 -6.58 -42.88 18.21
N THR A 216 -7.91 -42.81 18.24
CA THR A 216 -8.66 -41.86 17.40
C THR A 216 -8.35 -40.41 17.77
N LEU A 217 -8.20 -40.09 19.06
CA LEU A 217 -7.84 -38.76 19.52
C LEU A 217 -6.40 -38.42 19.11
N ALA A 218 -5.47 -39.38 19.21
CA ALA A 218 -4.09 -39.20 18.75
C ALA A 218 -4.02 -38.95 17.24
N VAL A 219 -4.75 -39.73 16.42
CA VAL A 219 -4.81 -39.52 14.96
C VAL A 219 -5.45 -38.17 14.63
N LEU A 220 -6.54 -37.80 15.30
CA LEU A 220 -7.18 -36.50 15.13
C LEU A 220 -6.23 -35.35 15.48
N LEU A 221 -5.45 -35.48 16.55
CA LEU A 221 -4.45 -34.48 16.95
C LEU A 221 -3.33 -34.35 15.90
N ILE A 222 -2.88 -35.46 15.30
CA ILE A 222 -1.90 -35.43 14.21
C ILE A 222 -2.47 -34.74 12.97
N ILE A 223 -3.72 -35.06 12.59
CA ILE A 223 -4.42 -34.41 11.47
C ILE A 223 -4.52 -32.89 11.69
N VAL A 224 -5.00 -32.47 12.87
CA VAL A 224 -5.10 -31.06 13.24
C VAL A 224 -3.71 -30.39 13.24
N GLY A 225 -2.69 -31.06 13.78
CA GLY A 225 -1.32 -30.57 13.76
C GLY A 225 -0.79 -30.35 12.34
N ALA A 226 -1.04 -31.29 11.42
CA ALA A 226 -0.67 -31.15 10.02
C ALA A 226 -1.36 -29.95 9.37
N HIS A 227 -2.67 -29.78 9.58
CA HIS A 227 -3.42 -28.62 9.07
C HIS A 227 -2.86 -27.28 9.59
N ILE A 228 -2.48 -27.19 10.87
CA ILE A 228 -1.88 -25.98 11.44
C ILE A 228 -0.53 -25.68 10.76
N VAL A 229 0.32 -26.68 10.57
CA VAL A 229 1.62 -26.51 9.89
C VAL A 229 1.42 -26.04 8.44
N PHE A 230 0.50 -26.65 7.71
CA PHE A 230 0.17 -26.25 6.35
C PHE A 230 -0.39 -24.82 6.27
N TYR A 231 -1.25 -24.44 7.21
CA TYR A 231 -1.77 -23.09 7.32
C TYR A 231 -0.65 -22.05 7.53
N ILE A 232 0.31 -22.33 8.43
CA ILE A 232 1.46 -21.44 8.67
C ILE A 232 2.31 -21.30 7.40
N ILE A 233 2.59 -22.40 6.70
CA ILE A 233 3.33 -22.37 5.44
C ILE A 233 2.59 -21.50 4.41
N PHE A 234 1.27 -21.66 4.30
CA PHE A 234 0.44 -20.88 3.39
C PHE A 234 0.47 -19.38 3.72
N GLU A 235 0.35 -19.01 4.99
CA GLU A 235 0.41 -17.61 5.43
C GLU A 235 1.77 -16.98 5.09
N VAL A 236 2.88 -17.69 5.34
CA VAL A 236 4.23 -17.22 5.00
C VAL A 236 4.38 -17.02 3.50
N MET A 237 3.86 -17.95 2.69
CA MET A 237 3.90 -17.83 1.23
C MET A 237 3.09 -16.63 0.73
N ILE A 238 1.87 -16.42 1.24
CA ILE A 238 1.04 -15.26 0.87
C ILE A 238 1.73 -13.94 1.26
N LYS A 239 2.28 -13.86 2.46
CA LYS A 239 2.98 -12.67 2.95
C LYS A 239 4.18 -12.34 2.06
N LYS A 240 4.90 -13.36 1.59
CA LYS A 240 6.03 -13.20 0.66
C LYS A 240 5.58 -12.61 -0.69
N GLU A 241 4.46 -13.06 -1.24
CA GLU A 241 3.93 -12.53 -2.51
C GLU A 241 3.39 -11.11 -2.38
N HIS A 242 2.76 -10.77 -1.25
CA HIS A 242 2.26 -9.41 -1.01
C HIS A 242 3.38 -8.37 -1.11
N ILE A 243 4.58 -8.68 -0.59
CA ILE A 243 5.73 -7.77 -0.65
C ILE A 243 6.08 -7.40 -2.10
N GLU A 244 6.02 -8.35 -3.04
CA GLU A 244 6.31 -8.07 -4.46
C GLU A 244 5.22 -7.21 -5.11
N ILE A 245 3.95 -7.43 -4.79
CA ILE A 245 2.83 -6.60 -5.29
C ILE A 245 2.96 -5.17 -4.73
N TYR A 246 3.29 -5.02 -3.45
CA TYR A 246 3.52 -3.71 -2.85
C TYR A 246 4.69 -2.98 -3.50
N ARG A 247 5.75 -3.68 -3.93
CA ARG A 247 6.85 -3.05 -4.68
C ARG A 247 6.39 -2.48 -6.02
N VAL A 248 5.57 -3.20 -6.78
CA VAL A 248 4.98 -2.69 -8.03
C VAL A 248 4.18 -1.42 -7.74
N HIS A 249 3.35 -1.45 -6.70
CA HIS A 249 2.56 -0.29 -6.29
C HIS A 249 3.44 0.91 -5.86
N ARG A 250 4.50 0.68 -5.07
CA ARG A 250 5.43 1.72 -4.65
C ARG A 250 6.22 2.31 -5.82
N ASN A 251 6.55 1.50 -6.83
CA ASN A 251 7.16 1.98 -8.07
C ASN A 251 6.17 2.84 -8.88
N ALA A 252 4.89 2.46 -8.92
CA ALA A 252 3.84 3.28 -9.54
C ALA A 252 3.66 4.63 -8.81
N LEU A 253 3.74 4.64 -7.47
CA LEU A 253 3.74 5.87 -6.68
C LEU A 253 4.97 6.73 -7.00
N ALA A 254 6.16 6.16 -7.11
CA ALA A 254 7.34 6.92 -7.53
C ALA A 254 7.12 7.58 -8.91
N ALA A 255 6.55 6.84 -9.88
CA ALA A 255 6.21 7.36 -11.20
C ALA A 255 5.21 8.52 -11.12
N ASP A 256 4.13 8.38 -10.37
CA ASP A 256 3.13 9.44 -10.17
C ASP A 256 3.76 10.70 -9.55
N ARG A 257 4.56 10.53 -8.49
CA ARG A 257 5.20 11.66 -7.80
C ARG A 257 6.17 12.42 -8.69
N THR A 258 6.81 11.80 -9.70
CA THR A 258 7.60 12.56 -10.68
C THR A 258 6.76 13.54 -11.48
N GLN A 259 5.56 13.13 -11.92
CA GLN A 259 4.66 14.00 -12.67
C GLN A 259 4.15 15.14 -11.79
N VAL A 260 3.80 14.83 -10.54
CA VAL A 260 3.38 15.83 -9.55
C VAL A 260 4.46 16.88 -9.30
N VAL A 261 5.73 16.46 -9.13
CA VAL A 261 6.87 17.38 -8.99
C VAL A 261 7.01 18.27 -10.24
N ALA A 262 6.97 17.67 -11.43
CA ALA A 262 7.07 18.41 -12.69
C ALA A 262 5.97 19.47 -12.83
N VAL A 263 4.71 19.09 -12.59
CA VAL A 263 3.55 20.00 -12.69
C VAL A 263 3.66 21.14 -11.67
N ARG A 264 4.09 20.86 -10.43
CA ARG A 264 4.25 21.90 -9.41
C ARG A 264 5.35 22.90 -9.75
N ILE A 265 6.45 22.44 -10.35
CA ILE A 265 7.52 23.30 -10.83
C ILE A 265 7.04 24.16 -12.01
N LEU A 266 6.33 23.57 -12.98
CA LEU A 266 5.74 24.31 -14.10
C LEU A 266 4.74 25.37 -13.63
N LEU A 267 3.91 25.04 -12.64
CA LEU A 267 2.99 26.00 -12.04
C LEU A 267 3.73 27.13 -11.33
N GLY A 268 4.82 26.82 -10.62
CA GLY A 268 5.71 27.82 -10.03
C GLY A 268 6.22 28.78 -11.10
N LEU A 269 6.84 28.25 -12.16
CA LEU A 269 7.37 29.02 -13.29
C LEU A 269 6.34 29.94 -13.93
N PHE A 270 5.08 29.52 -14.01
CA PHE A 270 4.02 30.36 -14.52
C PHE A 270 3.66 31.49 -13.55
N CYS A 271 3.53 31.20 -12.26
CA CYS A 271 3.06 32.17 -11.27
C CYS A 271 4.13 33.21 -10.87
N PHE A 272 5.42 32.86 -10.80
CA PHE A 272 6.46 33.78 -10.28
C PHE A 272 6.67 35.02 -11.16
N PRO A 273 6.93 34.91 -12.48
CA PRO A 273 7.20 36.08 -13.32
C PRO A 273 6.04 37.08 -13.31
N LEU A 274 4.80 36.58 -13.28
CA LEU A 274 3.60 37.41 -13.29
C LEU A 274 3.43 38.21 -11.99
N LYS A 275 3.81 37.62 -10.85
CA LYS A 275 3.88 38.33 -9.56
C LYS A 275 4.87 39.49 -9.60
N TYR A 276 6.08 39.28 -10.15
CA TYR A 276 7.09 40.33 -10.25
C TYR A 276 6.78 41.39 -11.32
N ALA A 277 6.03 41.02 -12.35
CA ALA A 277 5.55 41.95 -13.35
C ALA A 277 4.40 42.86 -12.85
N GLY A 278 3.96 42.69 -11.59
CA GLY A 278 2.85 43.47 -11.02
C GLY A 278 1.49 43.17 -11.63
N VAL A 279 1.34 42.01 -12.30
CA VAL A 279 0.08 41.61 -12.90
C VAL A 279 -0.88 41.20 -11.78
N ILE A 280 -1.94 41.97 -11.62
CA ILE A 280 -3.01 41.67 -10.66
C ILE A 280 -3.86 40.56 -11.26
N PHE A 281 -3.91 39.43 -10.57
CA PHE A 281 -4.75 38.32 -10.97
C PHE A 281 -6.14 38.39 -10.33
N PRO A 282 -7.17 37.82 -11.00
CA PRO A 282 -8.43 37.55 -10.32
C PRO A 282 -8.18 36.68 -9.09
N LYS A 283 -8.88 36.97 -7.98
CA LYS A 283 -8.66 36.34 -6.66
C LYS A 283 -8.71 34.80 -6.69
N GLU A 284 -9.36 34.22 -7.69
CA GLU A 284 -9.61 32.78 -7.82
C GLU A 284 -8.49 31.98 -8.46
N ASN A 285 -7.43 32.60 -9.01
CA ASN A 285 -6.37 31.84 -9.64
C ASN A 285 -5.32 31.30 -8.65
N ALA A 286 -4.62 30.24 -9.04
CA ALA A 286 -3.57 29.62 -8.20
C ALA A 286 -2.42 30.59 -7.85
N CYS A 287 -2.24 31.66 -8.64
CA CYS A 287 -1.16 32.63 -8.50
C CYS A 287 -1.55 33.91 -7.73
N SER A 288 -2.80 34.07 -7.30
CA SER A 288 -3.35 35.38 -6.87
C SER A 288 -2.84 35.83 -5.50
N ASN A 289 -2.52 34.86 -4.64
CA ASN A 289 -2.24 35.11 -3.23
C ASN A 289 -0.81 34.67 -2.90
N VAL A 290 -0.07 35.50 -2.15
CA VAL A 290 1.24 35.16 -1.59
C VAL A 290 1.17 33.87 -0.77
N ASN A 291 0.08 33.67 -0.02
CA ASN A 291 -0.15 32.45 0.76
C ASN A 291 -0.31 31.21 -0.16
N ASN A 292 -0.88 31.37 -1.35
CA ASN A 292 -0.99 30.27 -2.32
C ASN A 292 0.39 29.90 -2.87
N MET A 293 1.27 30.88 -3.09
CA MET A 293 2.65 30.62 -3.52
C MET A 293 3.47 29.92 -2.43
N VAL A 294 3.36 30.34 -1.17
CA VAL A 294 4.01 29.64 -0.05
C VAL A 294 3.49 28.21 0.05
N ARG A 295 2.17 28.00 -0.08
CA ARG A 295 1.56 26.67 -0.11
C ARG A 295 2.04 25.84 -1.30
N LEU A 296 2.25 26.44 -2.47
CA LEU A 296 2.79 25.76 -3.65
C LEU A 296 4.21 25.26 -3.40
N VAL A 297 5.07 26.10 -2.81
CA VAL A 297 6.44 25.71 -2.45
C VAL A 297 6.43 24.58 -1.41
N MET A 298 5.62 24.69 -0.35
CA MET A 298 5.49 23.61 0.65
C MET A 298 5.03 22.28 0.02
N ARG A 299 4.04 22.31 -0.88
CA ARG A 299 3.56 21.13 -1.60
C ARG A 299 4.58 20.57 -2.60
N LEU A 300 5.47 21.40 -3.12
CA LEU A 300 6.60 20.95 -3.93
C LEU A 300 7.62 20.22 -3.05
N THR A 301 7.95 20.76 -1.89
CA THR A 301 8.84 20.12 -0.90
C THR A 301 8.32 18.74 -0.51
N GLU A 302 7.03 18.65 -0.18
CA GLU A 302 6.36 17.39 0.14
C GLU A 302 6.45 16.40 -1.03
N ALA A 303 6.13 16.83 -2.25
CA ALA A 303 6.21 15.98 -3.44
C ALA A 303 7.60 15.40 -3.68
N VAL A 304 8.64 16.23 -3.50
CA VAL A 304 10.03 15.81 -3.70
C VAL A 304 10.45 14.83 -2.61
N SER A 305 10.03 15.05 -1.36
CA SER A 305 10.27 14.12 -0.26
C SER A 305 9.55 12.77 -0.46
N GLU A 306 8.29 12.78 -0.88
CA GLU A 306 7.55 11.55 -1.21
C GLU A 306 8.19 10.80 -2.38
N LEU A 307 8.58 11.52 -3.44
CA LEU A 307 9.32 10.94 -4.56
C LEU A 307 10.61 10.28 -4.09
N GLU A 308 11.35 10.92 -3.19
CA GLU A 308 12.58 10.37 -2.64
C GLU A 308 12.35 9.09 -1.84
N VAL A 309 11.36 9.10 -0.94
CA VAL A 309 11.00 7.91 -0.14
C VAL A 309 10.64 6.74 -1.05
N HIS A 310 9.82 6.97 -2.08
CA HIS A 310 9.44 5.89 -2.99
C HIS A 310 10.58 5.48 -3.94
N HIS A 311 11.34 6.42 -4.47
CA HIS A 311 12.48 6.13 -5.36
C HIS A 311 13.56 5.31 -4.65
N GLN A 312 13.98 5.76 -3.46
CA GLN A 312 15.00 5.07 -2.67
C GLN A 312 14.45 3.76 -2.11
N GLY A 313 13.20 3.76 -1.62
CA GLY A 313 12.59 2.57 -1.04
C GLY A 313 12.37 1.43 -2.03
N VAL A 314 12.09 1.72 -3.31
CA VAL A 314 11.99 0.67 -4.34
C VAL A 314 13.34 0.00 -4.61
N TYR A 315 14.44 0.76 -4.57
CA TYR A 315 15.78 0.24 -4.86
C TYR A 315 16.47 -0.39 -3.64
N LEU A 316 16.37 0.26 -2.48
CA LEU A 316 17.04 -0.14 -1.24
C LEU A 316 16.17 -0.99 -0.32
N GLY A 317 14.85 -0.97 -0.49
CA GLY A 317 13.87 -1.50 0.46
C GLY A 317 13.34 -0.43 1.42
N PHE A 318 12.11 -0.61 1.91
CA PHE A 318 11.42 0.35 2.79
C PHE A 318 11.74 0.11 4.27
N ASP A 319 11.57 -1.14 4.74
CA ASP A 319 11.79 -1.48 6.15
C ASP A 319 13.17 -2.08 6.41
N LYS A 320 13.68 -2.83 5.44
CA LYS A 320 14.97 -3.52 5.50
C LYS A 320 15.64 -3.50 4.14
N PRO A 321 16.99 -3.53 4.11
CA PRO A 321 17.74 -3.68 2.87
C PRO A 321 17.24 -4.89 2.09
N ASP A 322 16.65 -4.65 0.92
CA ASP A 322 16.08 -5.71 0.10
C ASP A 322 16.26 -5.35 -1.37
N LYS A 323 16.66 -6.33 -2.17
CA LYS A 323 16.98 -6.14 -3.58
C LYS A 323 15.76 -6.40 -4.45
N ILE A 324 15.69 -5.73 -5.60
CA ILE A 324 14.71 -6.04 -6.64
C ILE A 324 14.96 -7.47 -7.11
N LYS A 325 13.95 -8.35 -7.01
CA LYS A 325 14.08 -9.79 -7.33
C LYS A 325 14.07 -10.07 -8.82
N SER A 326 13.36 -9.25 -9.61
CA SER A 326 13.39 -9.34 -11.07
C SER A 326 14.76 -8.84 -11.58
N PRO A 327 15.55 -9.69 -12.26
CA PRO A 327 16.85 -9.29 -12.79
C PRO A 327 16.70 -8.26 -13.92
N GLU A 328 15.63 -8.32 -14.71
CA GLU A 328 15.34 -7.36 -15.78
C GLU A 328 14.98 -5.99 -15.23
N ALA A 329 14.15 -5.95 -14.17
CA ALA A 329 13.88 -4.69 -13.48
C ALA A 329 15.16 -4.14 -12.84
N LEU A 330 15.92 -4.97 -12.11
CA LEU A 330 17.19 -4.56 -11.49
C LEU A 330 18.18 -3.98 -12.52
N HIS A 331 18.23 -4.55 -13.71
CA HIS A 331 19.06 -4.06 -14.81
C HIS A 331 18.72 -2.61 -15.19
N ILE A 332 17.43 -2.22 -15.22
CA ILE A 332 17.02 -0.81 -15.45
C ILE A 332 17.49 0.11 -14.32
N TRP A 333 17.50 -0.40 -13.09
CA TRP A 333 17.91 0.36 -11.91
C TRP A 333 19.42 0.56 -11.78
N GLU A 334 20.22 -0.42 -12.21
CA GLU A 334 21.68 -0.44 -12.03
C GLU A 334 22.46 -0.07 -13.30
N GLN A 335 21.96 -0.41 -14.50
CA GLN A 335 22.72 -0.23 -15.74
C GLN A 335 22.37 1.07 -16.46
N PRO A 336 23.34 1.70 -17.16
CA PRO A 336 23.13 2.98 -17.82
C PRO A 336 22.35 2.81 -19.14
N ASN A 337 21.06 2.56 -19.05
CA ASN A 337 20.18 2.27 -20.20
C ASN A 337 19.11 3.35 -20.47
N ILE A 338 19.08 4.43 -19.69
CA ILE A 338 18.15 5.55 -19.89
C ILE A 338 18.92 6.76 -20.37
N ASP A 339 18.58 7.25 -21.57
CA ASP A 339 19.08 8.51 -22.10
C ASP A 339 18.47 9.69 -21.33
N TYR A 340 19.28 10.69 -21.00
CA TYR A 340 18.84 11.90 -20.36
C TYR A 340 19.76 13.07 -20.74
N VAL A 341 19.23 14.29 -20.65
CA VAL A 341 19.94 15.52 -21.00
C VAL A 341 20.59 16.10 -19.74
N VAL A 342 21.91 16.26 -19.78
CA VAL A 342 22.69 16.96 -18.77
C VAL A 342 22.95 18.38 -19.24
N TYR A 343 22.85 19.31 -18.31
CA TYR A 343 23.13 20.72 -18.55
C TYR A 343 24.49 21.07 -17.96
N GLU A 344 25.36 21.66 -18.78
CA GLU A 344 26.71 22.06 -18.41
C GLU A 344 26.82 23.58 -18.28
N ASP A 345 27.47 24.02 -17.18
CA ASP A 345 27.70 25.43 -16.88
C ASP A 345 28.85 25.99 -17.74
N THR A 346 28.70 25.91 -19.05
CA THR A 346 29.61 26.50 -20.04
C THR A 346 29.09 27.86 -20.51
N ASN A 347 29.95 28.67 -21.13
CA ASN A 347 29.55 29.94 -21.74
C ASN A 347 29.87 29.90 -23.25
N PRO A 348 28.89 29.71 -24.14
CA PRO A 348 27.43 29.61 -23.87
C PRO A 348 27.04 28.28 -23.21
N PRO A 349 25.87 28.21 -22.52
CA PRO A 349 25.37 26.96 -21.92
C PRO A 349 25.28 25.84 -22.94
N ARG A 350 25.62 24.62 -22.52
CA ARG A 350 25.60 23.43 -23.37
C ARG A 350 24.77 22.33 -22.73
N THR A 351 24.12 21.56 -23.58
CA THR A 351 23.43 20.33 -23.22
C THR A 351 24.20 19.14 -23.78
N THR A 352 24.43 18.13 -22.96
CA THR A 352 25.05 16.87 -23.37
C THR A 352 24.11 15.72 -23.08
N ASN A 353 23.91 14.85 -24.08
CA ASN A 353 23.17 13.62 -23.88
C ASN A 353 24.05 12.66 -23.08
N ALA A 354 23.48 12.08 -22.03
CA ALA A 354 24.13 11.10 -21.19
C ALA A 354 23.21 9.89 -21.00
N THR A 355 23.81 8.73 -20.77
CA THR A 355 23.09 7.51 -20.38
C THR A 355 23.29 7.26 -18.89
N GLY A 356 22.23 6.88 -18.19
CA GLY A 356 22.24 6.66 -16.75
C GLY A 356 21.30 5.55 -16.34
N ALA A 357 21.57 4.98 -15.17
CA ALA A 357 20.67 4.02 -14.55
C ALA A 357 19.49 4.75 -13.90
N LEU A 358 18.34 4.09 -13.77
CA LEU A 358 17.14 4.70 -13.20
C LEU A 358 17.40 5.25 -11.79
N PHE A 359 18.20 4.54 -10.98
CA PHE A 359 18.61 5.02 -9.65
C PHE A 359 19.40 6.34 -9.71
N VAL A 360 20.34 6.45 -10.65
CA VAL A 360 21.15 7.67 -10.80
C VAL A 360 20.30 8.82 -11.32
N LEU A 361 19.45 8.57 -12.30
CA LEU A 361 18.57 9.57 -12.89
C LEU A 361 17.55 10.10 -11.87
N GLY A 362 16.90 9.21 -11.11
CA GLY A 362 15.93 9.62 -10.09
C GLY A 362 16.56 10.44 -8.97
N ASN A 363 17.73 10.04 -8.44
CA ASN A 363 18.45 10.83 -7.46
C ASN A 363 18.87 12.21 -8.00
N ARG A 364 19.31 12.30 -9.26
CA ARG A 364 19.59 13.59 -9.90
C ARG A 364 18.33 14.43 -10.06
N TYR A 365 17.20 13.82 -10.40
CA TYR A 365 15.92 14.52 -10.53
C TYR A 365 15.45 15.08 -9.18
N ILE A 366 15.53 14.29 -8.11
CA ILE A 366 15.22 14.71 -6.73
C ILE A 366 16.13 15.87 -6.29
N ALA A 367 17.45 15.75 -6.51
CA ALA A 367 18.40 16.79 -6.17
C ALA A 367 18.11 18.12 -6.91
N ASN A 368 17.79 18.04 -8.20
CA ASN A 368 17.36 19.21 -8.97
C ASN A 368 16.00 19.73 -8.52
N GLY A 369 15.09 18.87 -8.04
CA GLY A 369 13.79 19.27 -7.48
C GLY A 369 13.97 20.14 -6.25
N ARG A 370 14.82 19.70 -5.31
CA ARG A 370 15.19 20.47 -4.11
C ARG A 370 15.90 21.79 -4.48
N MET A 371 16.80 21.76 -5.45
CA MET A 371 17.46 22.98 -5.91
C MET A 371 16.47 23.96 -6.57
N THR A 372 15.54 23.46 -7.37
CA THR A 372 14.50 24.27 -8.00
C THR A 372 13.58 24.89 -6.96
N GLN A 373 13.19 24.14 -5.92
CA GLN A 373 12.46 24.67 -4.76
C GLN A 373 13.24 25.83 -4.10
N TRP A 374 14.53 25.63 -3.82
CA TRP A 374 15.38 26.67 -3.23
C TRP A 374 15.48 27.92 -4.13
N VAL A 375 15.77 27.76 -5.43
CA VAL A 375 15.83 28.88 -6.38
C VAL A 375 14.47 29.57 -6.46
N THR A 376 13.39 28.83 -6.36
CA THR A 376 12.02 29.35 -6.39
C THR A 376 11.73 30.26 -5.20
N GLU A 377 12.22 29.90 -4.01
CA GLU A 377 12.06 30.68 -2.79
C GLU A 377 12.93 31.95 -2.79
N PHE A 378 14.19 31.85 -3.23
CA PHE A 378 15.19 32.92 -3.05
C PHE A 378 15.53 33.72 -4.31
N ALA A 379 15.35 33.15 -5.51
CA ALA A 379 15.77 33.70 -6.79
C ALA A 379 14.71 33.48 -7.89
N SER A 380 13.45 33.68 -7.50
CA SER A 380 12.22 33.47 -8.28
C SER A 380 12.21 34.03 -9.72
N THR A 381 12.93 35.12 -9.99
CA THR A 381 13.04 35.73 -11.32
C THR A 381 13.96 34.96 -12.28
N MET A 382 14.80 34.06 -11.76
CA MET A 382 15.78 33.27 -12.52
C MET A 382 15.42 31.78 -12.59
N VAL A 383 14.26 31.35 -12.06
CA VAL A 383 13.89 29.92 -11.99
C VAL A 383 13.83 29.30 -13.39
N ASN A 384 13.32 30.02 -14.39
CA ASN A 384 13.23 29.57 -15.78
C ASN A 384 14.60 29.44 -16.49
N GLN A 385 15.62 30.11 -15.97
CA GLN A 385 17.00 30.02 -16.45
C GLN A 385 17.84 29.08 -15.60
N SER A 386 17.27 28.53 -14.52
CA SER A 386 18.00 27.65 -13.64
C SER A 386 18.22 26.29 -14.29
N ARG A 387 19.47 25.82 -14.25
CA ARG A 387 19.85 24.50 -14.72
C ARG A 387 18.94 23.40 -14.18
N SER A 388 18.61 23.48 -12.90
CA SER A 388 17.83 22.46 -12.22
C SER A 388 16.40 22.37 -12.73
N GLN A 389 15.80 23.51 -13.06
CA GLN A 389 14.48 23.52 -13.66
C GLN A 389 14.51 22.96 -15.08
N GLN A 390 15.51 23.35 -15.88
CA GLN A 390 15.68 22.85 -17.25
C GLN A 390 15.90 21.33 -17.26
N PHE A 391 16.74 20.83 -16.35
CA PHE A 391 16.94 19.39 -16.14
C PHE A 391 15.62 18.66 -15.86
N ILE A 392 14.78 19.20 -14.99
CA ILE A 392 13.47 18.59 -14.65
C ILE A 392 12.51 18.62 -15.83
N SER A 393 12.45 19.74 -16.54
CA SER A 393 11.58 19.92 -17.70
C SER A 393 11.88 18.87 -18.77
N ASP A 394 13.15 18.70 -19.11
CA ASP A 394 13.55 17.88 -20.25
C ASP A 394 13.60 16.40 -19.90
N ASN A 395 13.88 16.07 -18.65
CA ASN A 395 14.08 14.67 -18.22
C ASN A 395 12.86 14.02 -17.59
N ARG A 396 11.73 14.72 -17.44
CA ARG A 396 10.51 14.14 -16.85
C ARG A 396 10.02 12.89 -17.60
N ASN A 397 10.08 12.90 -18.93
CA ASN A 397 9.57 11.80 -19.75
C ASN A 397 10.50 10.58 -19.69
N PHE A 398 11.82 10.80 -19.73
CA PHE A 398 12.80 9.72 -19.63
C PHE A 398 12.73 9.01 -18.28
N LEU A 399 12.58 9.79 -17.19
CA LEU A 399 12.42 9.23 -15.85
C LEU A 399 11.10 8.45 -15.72
N PHE A 400 9.99 9.00 -16.22
CA PHE A 400 8.70 8.32 -16.21
C PHE A 400 8.71 7.02 -17.03
N ASP A 401 9.29 7.04 -18.23
CA ASP A 401 9.45 5.85 -19.08
C ASP A 401 10.30 4.77 -18.38
N GLY A 402 11.37 5.17 -17.70
CA GLY A 402 12.18 4.25 -16.89
C GLY A 402 11.37 3.58 -15.77
N TYR A 403 10.52 4.34 -15.06
CA TYR A 403 9.64 3.78 -14.04
C TYR A 403 8.59 2.82 -14.62
N VAL A 404 7.95 3.18 -15.73
CA VAL A 404 6.94 2.32 -16.38
C VAL A 404 7.58 1.02 -16.87
N LYS A 405 8.73 1.08 -17.55
CA LYS A 405 9.47 -0.13 -17.96
C LYS A 405 9.85 -1.01 -16.78
N SER A 406 10.36 -0.42 -15.69
CA SER A 406 10.65 -1.16 -14.46
C SER A 406 9.39 -1.81 -13.88
N MET A 407 8.25 -1.11 -13.92
CA MET A 407 6.97 -1.60 -13.41
C MET A 407 6.50 -2.83 -14.20
N ASP A 408 6.63 -2.80 -15.53
CA ASP A 408 6.24 -3.92 -16.39
C ASP A 408 7.02 -5.19 -16.06
N TYR A 409 8.35 -5.10 -15.89
CA TYR A 409 9.17 -6.24 -15.49
C TYR A 409 8.87 -6.73 -14.07
N MET A 410 8.66 -5.83 -13.11
CA MET A 410 8.26 -6.22 -11.75
C MET A 410 6.90 -6.90 -11.74
N MET A 411 5.93 -6.41 -12.55
CA MET A 411 4.61 -7.00 -12.64
C MET A 411 4.63 -8.37 -13.31
N LEU A 412 5.44 -8.54 -14.37
CA LEU A 412 5.65 -9.83 -15.01
C LEU A 412 6.26 -10.85 -14.03
N HIS A 413 7.26 -10.44 -13.25
CA HIS A 413 7.86 -11.29 -12.22
C HIS A 413 6.86 -11.63 -11.10
N ALA A 414 6.08 -10.65 -10.63
CA ALA A 414 5.04 -10.87 -9.63
C ALA A 414 3.99 -11.88 -10.14
N TRP A 415 3.59 -11.78 -11.41
CA TRP A 415 2.65 -12.72 -12.03
C TRP A 415 3.20 -14.15 -12.10
N GLN A 416 4.45 -14.31 -12.52
CA GLN A 416 5.13 -15.61 -12.52
C GLN A 416 5.23 -16.22 -11.12
N SER A 417 5.49 -15.38 -10.11
CA SER A 417 5.54 -15.81 -8.71
C SER A 417 4.18 -16.29 -8.19
N LEU A 418 3.09 -15.60 -8.57
CA LEU A 418 1.72 -16.05 -8.28
C LEU A 418 1.36 -17.37 -8.96
N GLU A 419 1.83 -17.61 -10.18
CA GLU A 419 1.63 -18.90 -10.87
C GLU A 419 2.36 -20.03 -10.14
N GLN A 420 3.59 -19.80 -9.66
CA GLN A 420 4.32 -20.76 -8.84
C GLN A 420 3.64 -21.02 -7.49
N LEU A 421 3.10 -19.97 -6.85
CA LEU A 421 2.32 -20.09 -5.62
C LEU A 421 1.09 -20.96 -5.85
N LYS A 422 0.35 -20.73 -6.95
CA LYS A 422 -0.84 -21.53 -7.30
C LYS A 422 -0.50 -23.01 -7.48
N VAL A 423 0.58 -23.33 -8.19
CA VAL A 423 1.02 -24.73 -8.36
C VAL A 423 1.39 -25.34 -7.01
N THR A 424 2.13 -24.60 -6.18
CA THR A 424 2.52 -25.07 -4.84
C THR A 424 1.31 -25.33 -3.96
N LEU A 425 0.30 -24.45 -4.01
CA LEU A 425 -0.95 -24.61 -3.27
C LEU A 425 -1.71 -25.87 -3.70
N ILE A 426 -1.82 -26.12 -5.00
CA ILE A 426 -2.49 -27.31 -5.52
C ILE A 426 -1.76 -28.57 -5.07
N VAL A 427 -0.42 -28.59 -5.16
CA VAL A 427 0.38 -29.73 -4.69
C VAL A 427 0.18 -29.97 -3.19
N LEU A 428 0.19 -28.91 -2.40
CA LEU A 428 -0.02 -28.97 -0.95
C LEU A 428 -1.41 -29.53 -0.62
N LEU A 429 -2.46 -29.07 -1.32
CA LEU A 429 -3.83 -29.56 -1.15
C LEU A 429 -3.97 -31.03 -1.57
N VAL A 430 -3.31 -31.46 -2.65
CA VAL A 430 -3.29 -32.87 -3.05
C VAL A 430 -2.58 -33.74 -2.02
N VAL A 431 -1.45 -33.28 -1.48
CA VAL A 431 -0.71 -33.99 -0.42
C VAL A 431 -1.56 -34.09 0.84
N GLU A 432 -2.23 -33.01 1.22
CA GLU A 432 -3.18 -32.98 2.34
C GLU A 432 -4.31 -33.99 2.12
N ALA A 433 -4.93 -34.00 0.93
CA ALA A 433 -6.02 -34.92 0.60
C ALA A 433 -5.59 -36.40 0.50
N LEU A 434 -4.32 -36.69 0.20
CA LEU A 434 -3.83 -38.08 0.07
C LEU A 434 -3.23 -38.65 1.35
N VAL A 435 -2.66 -37.80 2.21
CA VAL A 435 -1.90 -38.21 3.40
C VAL A 435 -2.70 -37.99 4.68
N VAL A 436 -3.54 -36.95 4.72
CA VAL A 436 -4.26 -36.53 5.92
C VAL A 436 -5.72 -37.01 5.93
N GLN A 437 -6.38 -37.04 4.77
CA GLN A 437 -7.73 -37.59 4.58
C GLN A 437 -7.69 -39.06 4.19
#